data_AF-A0A0N4VDA3-F1
#
_entry.id   AF-A0A0N4VDA3-F1
#
_cell.length_a   1.000
_cell.length_b   1.000
_cell.length_c   1.000
_cell.angle_alpha   90.00
_cell.angle_beta   90.00
_cell.angle_gamma   90.00
#
_symmetry.space_group_name_H-M   'P 1'
#
loop_
_entity.id
_entity.type
_entity.pdbx_description
1 polymer ?
#
loop_
_entity_poly.entity_id
_entity_poly.type
_entity_poly.pdbx_seq_one_letter_code
_entity_poly.pdbx_strand_id
1 'polypeptide(L)'
;LGGKRQHFLVFECSSQLCALHDEAHIAGTSQDGLQMRKDLYACSRACVRACEAAKNAMVPHLRQEASYFICCASEVVKEMRRCEALENSFPLGERSIDPEQIKQIEEMLDTLENLITVHFNTSGSSPAERVAPRPRRLANCRISCACTKLKTSYA
;
A
#
# COMPACT_ATOMS: atom_id res chain seq x y z
N LEU A 1 17.18 9.10 -0.39
CA LEU A 1 17.03 8.52 0.97
C LEU A 1 15.60 8.11 1.32
N GLY A 2 14.54 8.70 0.74
CA GLY A 2 13.14 8.38 1.06
C GLY A 2 12.68 6.93 0.80
N GLY A 3 13.13 6.31 -0.30
CA GLY A 3 12.67 4.96 -0.69
C GLY A 3 13.01 3.83 0.28
N LYS A 4 14.16 3.90 0.97
CA LYS A 4 14.57 2.86 1.94
C LYS A 4 13.69 2.85 3.19
N ARG A 5 13.22 4.02 3.62
CA ARG A 5 12.33 4.15 4.78
C ARG A 5 10.94 3.61 4.49
N GLN A 6 10.42 3.86 3.28
CA GLN A 6 9.12 3.34 2.84
C GLN A 6 9.12 1.81 2.83
N HIS A 7 10.09 1.21 2.15
CA HIS A 7 10.22 -0.25 2.09
C HIS A 7 10.34 -0.88 3.49
N PHE A 8 11.11 -0.28 4.40
CA PHE A 8 11.21 -0.75 5.78
C PHE A 8 9.86 -0.73 6.51
N LEU A 9 9.08 0.34 6.37
CA LEU A 9 7.78 0.47 7.05
C LEU A 9 6.72 -0.48 6.49
N VAL A 10 6.73 -0.72 5.18
CA VAL A 10 5.81 -1.71 4.59
C VAL A 10 6.20 -3.13 4.99
N PHE A 11 7.51 -3.42 5.07
CA PHE A 11 8.00 -4.68 5.63
C PHE A 11 7.59 -4.84 7.11
N GLU A 12 7.66 -3.76 7.90
CA GLU A 12 7.18 -3.77 9.29
C GLU A 12 5.68 -4.09 9.37
N CYS A 13 4.84 -3.51 8.50
CA CYS A 13 3.43 -3.87 8.42
C CYS A 13 3.23 -5.37 8.16
N SER A 14 3.98 -5.92 7.20
CA SER A 14 3.92 -7.36 6.90
C SER A 14 4.36 -8.21 8.09
N SER A 15 5.38 -7.79 8.82
CA SER A 15 5.83 -8.49 10.03
C SER A 15 4.77 -8.47 11.13
N GLN A 16 4.08 -7.34 11.33
CA GLN A 16 3.00 -7.25 12.32
C GLN A 16 1.79 -8.08 11.91
N LEU A 17 1.46 -8.14 10.62
CA LEU A 17 0.40 -9.00 10.09
C LEU A 17 0.70 -10.50 10.35
N CYS A 18 1.96 -10.93 10.16
CA CYS A 18 2.36 -12.29 10.53
C CYS A 18 2.12 -12.57 12.01
N ALA A 19 2.55 -11.67 12.90
CA ALA A 19 2.33 -11.82 14.34
C ALA A 19 0.83 -11.83 14.72
N LEU A 20 0.01 -11.05 14.02
CA LEU A 20 -1.44 -11.08 14.19
C LEU A 20 -2.02 -12.44 13.79
N HIS A 21 -1.62 -13.00 12.64
CA HIS A 21 -2.06 -14.33 12.21
C HIS A 21 -1.61 -15.43 13.17
N ASP A 22 -0.35 -15.38 13.62
CA ASP A 22 0.21 -16.34 14.57
C ASP A 22 -0.53 -16.33 15.90
N GLU A 23 -1.08 -15.20 16.34
CA GLU A 23 -1.93 -15.19 17.52
C GLU A 23 -3.36 -15.59 17.18
N ALA A 24 -3.91 -15.06 16.08
CA ALA A 24 -5.31 -15.25 15.68
C ALA A 24 -5.66 -16.67 15.21
N HIS A 25 -4.68 -17.50 14.81
CA HIS A 25 -4.95 -18.83 14.26
C HIS A 25 -5.58 -19.78 15.29
N ILE A 26 -5.33 -19.56 16.59
CA ILE A 26 -5.92 -20.35 17.68
C ILE A 26 -7.23 -19.77 18.23
N ALA A 27 -7.68 -18.60 17.72
CA ALA A 27 -8.97 -18.04 18.12
C ALA A 27 -10.12 -18.98 17.73
N GLY A 28 -11.03 -19.25 18.66
CA GLY A 28 -12.14 -20.20 18.52
C GLY A 28 -11.77 -21.66 18.76
N THR A 29 -10.55 -21.96 19.20
CA THR A 29 -10.10 -23.33 19.54
C THR A 29 -10.08 -23.56 21.05
N SER A 30 -9.66 -24.73 21.52
CA SER A 30 -9.47 -25.01 22.95
C SER A 30 -8.34 -24.19 23.61
N GLN A 31 -7.49 -23.56 22.80
CA GLN A 31 -6.40 -22.68 23.27
C GLN A 31 -6.83 -21.21 23.35
N ASP A 32 -8.07 -20.88 22.96
CA ASP A 32 -8.63 -19.55 23.05
C ASP A 32 -8.90 -19.18 24.52
N GLY A 33 -7.99 -18.38 25.09
CA GLY A 33 -7.99 -18.01 26.49
C GLY A 33 -7.66 -16.54 26.71
N LEU A 34 -7.86 -16.05 27.93
CA LEU A 34 -7.67 -14.63 28.27
C LEU A 34 -6.26 -14.10 27.97
N GLN A 35 -5.23 -14.93 28.06
CA GLN A 35 -3.86 -14.52 27.74
C GLN A 35 -3.69 -14.30 26.23
N MET A 36 -4.08 -15.30 25.42
CA MET A 36 -4.11 -15.21 23.96
C MET A 36 -4.92 -13.99 23.49
N ARG A 37 -6.07 -13.70 24.12
CA ARG A 37 -6.88 -12.49 23.83
C ARG A 37 -6.13 -11.19 24.09
N LYS A 38 -5.35 -11.10 25.18
CA LYS A 38 -4.51 -9.93 25.45
C LYS A 38 -3.38 -9.78 24.44
N ASP A 39 -2.78 -10.90 24.04
CA ASP A 39 -1.71 -10.92 23.05
C ASP A 39 -2.25 -10.51 21.67
N LEU A 40 -3.46 -10.98 21.32
CA LEU A 40 -4.18 -10.58 20.11
C LEU A 40 -4.46 -9.07 20.08
N TYR A 41 -4.87 -8.48 21.22
CA TYR A 41 -5.04 -7.03 21.36
C TYR A 41 -3.72 -6.26 21.16
N ALA A 42 -2.61 -6.79 21.67
CA ALA A 42 -1.31 -6.17 21.48
C ALA A 42 -0.89 -6.19 20.00
N CYS A 43 -1.08 -7.32 19.31
CA CYS A 43 -0.81 -7.47 17.89
C CYS A 43 -1.69 -6.57 17.02
N SER A 44 -3.00 -6.47 17.31
CA SER A 44 -3.91 -5.61 16.55
C SER A 44 -3.49 -4.14 16.62
N ARG A 45 -3.15 -3.65 17.82
CA ARG A 45 -2.61 -2.29 18.01
C ARG A 45 -1.26 -2.08 17.32
N ALA A 46 -0.42 -3.10 17.24
CA ALA A 46 0.84 -3.01 16.54
C ALA A 46 0.61 -2.86 15.03
N CYS A 47 -0.35 -3.61 14.46
CA CYS A 47 -0.75 -3.50 13.06
C CYS A 47 -1.26 -2.10 12.72
N VAL A 48 -2.15 -1.53 13.54
CA VAL A 48 -2.68 -0.16 13.33
C VAL A 48 -1.54 0.86 13.28
N ARG A 49 -0.63 0.81 14.27
CA ARG A 49 0.51 1.74 14.35
C ARG A 49 1.47 1.60 13.17
N ALA A 50 1.76 0.37 12.76
CA ALA A 50 2.61 0.10 11.60
C ALA A 50 1.96 0.65 10.32
N CYS A 51 0.66 0.39 10.13
CA CYS A 51 -0.08 0.90 8.98
C CYS A 51 -0.08 2.42 8.95
N GLU A 52 -0.28 3.09 10.09
CA GLU A 52 -0.31 4.54 10.17
C GLU A 52 1.06 5.15 9.81
N ALA A 53 2.14 4.55 10.34
CA ALA A 53 3.50 4.94 10.03
C ALA A 53 3.82 4.77 8.54
N ALA A 54 3.43 3.64 7.94
CA ALA A 54 3.60 3.36 6.51
C ALA A 54 2.83 4.36 5.66
N LYS A 55 1.52 4.57 5.91
CA LYS A 55 0.71 5.57 5.20
C LYS A 55 1.38 6.94 5.20
N ASN A 56 1.78 7.43 6.37
CA ASN A 56 2.36 8.76 6.52
C ASN A 56 3.69 8.91 5.76
N ALA A 57 4.44 7.82 5.57
CA ALA A 57 5.65 7.82 4.74
C ALA A 57 5.38 7.71 3.23
N MET A 58 4.21 7.19 2.83
CA MET A 58 3.86 6.88 1.43
C MET A 58 3.08 7.97 0.73
N VAL A 59 2.20 8.69 1.45
CA VAL A 59 1.44 9.84 0.93
C VAL A 59 2.29 10.79 0.06
N PRO A 60 3.55 11.16 0.42
CA PRO A 60 4.34 12.06 -0.41
C PRO A 60 4.96 11.45 -1.69
N HIS A 61 4.92 10.13 -1.93
CA HIS A 61 5.63 9.49 -3.06
C HIS A 61 4.95 8.24 -3.63
N LEU A 62 3.62 8.27 -3.84
CA LEU A 62 2.84 7.14 -4.35
C LEU A 62 3.51 6.46 -5.56
N ARG A 63 4.04 5.25 -5.32
CA ARG A 63 4.80 4.38 -6.24
C ARG A 63 4.37 2.91 -6.03
N GLN A 64 5.04 1.97 -6.70
CA GLN A 64 4.81 0.51 -6.63
C GLN A 64 4.65 -0.06 -5.21
N GLU A 65 5.36 0.50 -4.22
CA GLU A 65 5.25 0.10 -2.80
C GLU A 65 3.83 0.29 -2.23
N ALA A 66 3.05 1.25 -2.77
CA ALA A 66 1.67 1.53 -2.35
C ALA A 66 0.74 0.34 -2.54
N SER A 67 0.89 -0.39 -3.65
CA SER A 67 0.09 -1.58 -3.93
C SER A 67 0.36 -2.68 -2.90
N TYR A 68 1.63 -2.90 -2.54
CA TYR A 68 1.99 -3.91 -1.55
C TYR A 68 1.47 -3.53 -0.15
N PHE A 69 1.61 -2.26 0.23
CA PHE A 69 1.05 -1.77 1.48
C PHE A 69 -0.47 -1.92 1.54
N ILE A 70 -1.19 -1.55 0.48
CA ILE A 70 -2.66 -1.69 0.39
C ILE A 70 -3.08 -3.15 0.58
N CYS A 71 -2.40 -4.09 -0.08
CA CYS A 71 -2.65 -5.52 0.12
C CYS A 71 -2.44 -5.91 1.59
N CYS A 72 -1.32 -5.51 2.20
CA CYS A 72 -1.01 -5.84 3.58
C CYS A 72 -2.05 -5.28 4.57
N ALA A 73 -2.39 -3.99 4.47
CA ALA A 73 -3.39 -3.37 5.32
C ALA A 73 -4.80 -3.95 5.09
N SER A 74 -5.13 -4.37 3.86
CA SER A 74 -6.40 -5.07 3.57
C SER A 74 -6.47 -6.43 4.26
N GLU A 75 -5.38 -7.19 4.30
CA GLU A 75 -5.33 -8.46 5.03
C GLU A 75 -5.43 -8.27 6.55
N VAL A 76 -4.83 -7.20 7.10
CA VAL A 76 -5.02 -6.83 8.51
C VAL A 76 -6.51 -6.62 8.81
N VAL A 77 -7.21 -5.84 8.00
CA VAL A 77 -8.65 -5.58 8.18
C VAL A 77 -9.45 -6.89 8.13
N LYS A 78 -9.20 -7.75 7.15
CA LYS A 78 -9.89 -9.05 7.02
C LYS A 78 -9.69 -9.91 8.26
N GLU A 79 -8.47 -10.01 8.76
CA GLU A 79 -8.16 -10.85 9.91
C GLU A 79 -8.75 -10.28 11.21
N MET A 80 -8.71 -8.94 11.39
CA MET A 80 -9.36 -8.29 12.52
C MET A 80 -10.88 -8.46 12.48
N ARG A 81 -11.53 -8.34 11.31
CA ARG A 81 -12.97 -8.60 11.13
C ARG A 81 -13.34 -10.05 11.46
N ARG A 82 -12.50 -11.01 11.04
CA ARG A 82 -12.68 -12.43 11.38
C ARG A 82 -12.64 -12.63 12.89
N CYS A 83 -11.66 -12.02 13.57
CA CYS A 83 -11.52 -12.09 15.02
C CYS A 83 -12.68 -11.39 15.76
N GLU A 84 -13.13 -10.23 15.29
CA GLU A 84 -14.31 -9.52 15.81
C GLU A 84 -15.57 -10.39 15.74
N ALA A 85 -15.80 -11.06 14.61
CA ALA A 85 -16.93 -11.98 14.44
C ALA A 85 -16.86 -13.18 15.40
N LEU A 86 -15.66 -13.71 15.62
CA LEU A 86 -15.43 -14.77 16.62
C LEU A 86 -15.70 -14.28 18.05
N GLU A 87 -15.24 -13.08 18.42
CA GLU A 87 -15.50 -12.49 19.74
C GLU A 87 -16.98 -12.23 20.00
N ASN A 88 -17.73 -11.82 18.98
CA ASN A 88 -19.16 -11.64 19.10
C ASN A 88 -19.90 -12.98 19.30
N SER A 89 -19.34 -14.08 18.77
CA SER A 89 -19.92 -15.42 18.91
C SER A 89 -19.50 -16.10 20.23
N PHE A 90 -18.27 -15.85 20.66
CA PHE A 90 -17.63 -16.47 21.83
C PHE A 90 -16.97 -15.39 22.70
N PRO A 91 -17.76 -14.61 23.45
CA PRO A 91 -17.23 -13.51 24.24
C PRO A 91 -16.39 -14.04 25.40
N LEU A 92 -15.17 -13.50 25.54
CA LEU A 92 -14.23 -13.88 26.59
C LEU A 92 -13.53 -12.64 27.17
N GLY A 93 -14.08 -12.08 28.24
CA GLY A 93 -13.52 -10.88 28.89
C GLY A 93 -13.74 -9.61 28.07
N GLU A 94 -12.76 -8.71 28.09
CA GLU A 94 -12.75 -7.51 27.25
C GLU A 94 -12.43 -7.86 25.79
N ARG A 95 -12.93 -7.03 24.86
CA ARG A 95 -12.69 -7.23 23.42
C ARG A 95 -11.20 -7.06 23.09
N SER A 96 -10.64 -8.02 22.36
CA SER A 96 -9.26 -7.94 21.88
C SER A 96 -9.17 -7.14 20.57
N ILE A 97 -10.25 -7.14 19.80
CA ILE A 97 -10.36 -6.35 18.58
C ILE A 97 -11.32 -5.20 18.82
N ASP A 98 -10.79 -3.99 18.75
CA ASP A 98 -11.60 -2.78 18.80
C ASP A 98 -12.14 -2.46 17.40
N PRO A 99 -13.47 -2.40 17.19
CA PRO A 99 -14.05 -2.06 15.90
C PRO A 99 -13.56 -0.72 15.35
N GLU A 100 -13.18 0.22 16.24
CA GLU A 100 -12.67 1.52 15.83
C GLU A 100 -11.28 1.42 15.19
N GLN A 101 -10.44 0.48 15.63
CA GLN A 101 -9.16 0.20 14.99
C GLN A 101 -9.34 -0.32 13.57
N ILE A 102 -10.38 -1.14 13.33
CA ILE A 102 -10.68 -1.65 11.99
C ILE A 102 -11.08 -0.50 11.08
N LYS A 103 -12.01 0.35 11.54
CA LYS A 103 -12.43 1.53 10.77
C LYS A 103 -11.27 2.45 10.46
N GLN A 104 -10.35 2.66 11.39
CA GLN A 104 -9.18 3.49 11.17
C GLN A 104 -8.35 2.97 9.99
N ILE A 105 -8.11 1.65 9.88
CA ILE A 105 -7.36 1.08 8.76
C ILE A 105 -8.17 1.14 7.46
N GLU A 106 -9.49 0.90 7.52
CA GLU A 106 -10.40 1.05 6.36
C GLU A 106 -10.35 2.48 5.80
N GLU A 107 -10.46 3.51 6.64
CA GLU A 107 -10.34 4.92 6.23
C GLU A 107 -8.97 5.26 5.61
N MET A 108 -7.91 4.63 6.12
CA MET A 108 -6.57 4.78 5.56
C MET A 108 -6.45 4.16 4.17
N LEU A 109 -7.06 3.00 3.95
CA LEU A 109 -7.13 2.35 2.63
C LEU A 109 -7.92 3.23 1.66
N ASP A 110 -9.11 3.68 2.04
CA ASP A 110 -9.94 4.60 1.23
C ASP A 110 -9.17 5.87 0.85
N THR A 111 -8.44 6.45 1.81
CA THR A 111 -7.61 7.64 1.55
C THR A 111 -6.54 7.36 0.50
N LEU A 112 -5.86 6.20 0.59
CA LEU A 112 -4.81 5.83 -0.34
C LEU A 112 -5.34 5.48 -1.73
N GLU A 113 -6.47 4.77 -1.83
CA GLU A 113 -7.13 4.47 -3.10
C GLU A 113 -7.57 5.75 -3.81
N ASN A 114 -8.12 6.71 -3.06
CA ASN A 114 -8.48 8.03 -3.58
C ASN A 114 -7.25 8.79 -4.08
N LEU A 115 -6.16 8.83 -3.30
CA LEU A 115 -4.93 9.50 -3.71
C LEU A 115 -4.31 8.83 -4.94
N ILE A 116 -4.29 7.50 -5.02
CA ILE A 116 -3.83 6.76 -6.19
C ILE A 116 -4.66 7.16 -7.41
N THR A 117 -5.99 7.11 -7.29
CA THR A 117 -6.91 7.47 -8.37
C THR A 117 -6.68 8.90 -8.86
N VAL A 118 -6.57 9.86 -7.94
CA VAL A 118 -6.26 11.26 -8.27
C VAL A 118 -4.89 11.35 -8.95
N HIS A 119 -3.84 10.75 -8.39
CA HIS A 119 -2.51 10.78 -8.98
C HIS A 119 -2.50 10.22 -10.39
N PHE A 120 -3.12 9.07 -10.67
CA PHE A 120 -3.14 8.51 -12.02
C PHE A 120 -3.99 9.34 -12.98
N ASN A 121 -5.07 9.97 -12.51
CA ASN A 121 -5.91 10.86 -13.32
C ASN A 121 -5.23 12.21 -13.63
N THR A 122 -4.45 12.76 -12.70
CA THR A 122 -3.72 14.04 -12.89
C THR A 122 -2.34 13.85 -13.52
N SER A 123 -1.73 12.67 -13.40
CA SER A 123 -0.45 12.32 -14.05
C SER A 123 -0.63 11.97 -15.53
N GLY A 124 -1.86 12.08 -16.05
CA GLY A 124 -2.18 11.99 -17.47
C GLY A 124 -1.52 13.10 -18.29
N SER A 125 -0.27 12.87 -18.69
CA SER A 125 0.49 13.54 -19.75
C SER A 125 0.55 15.07 -19.72
N SER A 126 1.73 15.61 -19.39
CA SER A 126 2.13 16.90 -19.96
C SER A 126 1.89 16.83 -21.49
N PRO A 127 1.17 17.79 -22.11
CA PRO A 127 0.98 17.80 -23.56
C PRO A 127 2.30 17.81 -24.34
N ALA A 128 3.41 18.13 -23.67
CA ALA A 128 4.74 18.17 -24.25
C ALA A 128 5.30 16.78 -24.66
N GLU A 129 4.85 15.69 -24.04
CA GLU A 129 5.39 14.34 -24.33
C GLU A 129 4.64 13.61 -25.47
N ARG A 130 3.45 14.09 -25.85
CA ARG A 130 2.67 13.54 -26.96
C ARG A 130 2.94 14.19 -28.31
N VAL A 131 3.82 15.20 -28.36
CA VAL A 131 4.32 15.73 -29.62
C VAL A 131 5.53 14.90 -30.01
N ALA A 132 5.31 13.85 -30.81
CA ALA A 132 6.39 13.25 -31.59
C ALA A 132 7.20 14.41 -32.20
N PRO A 133 8.54 14.46 -32.02
CA PRO A 133 9.32 15.60 -32.47
C PRO A 133 9.02 15.81 -33.95
N ARG A 134 8.31 16.91 -34.26
CA ARG A 134 7.99 17.27 -35.63
C ARG A 134 9.34 17.35 -36.33
N PRO A 135 9.62 16.53 -37.37
CA PRO A 135 10.90 16.58 -38.04
C PRO A 135 11.14 18.03 -38.45
N ARG A 136 12.18 18.67 -37.92
CA ARG A 136 12.58 20.00 -38.39
C ARG A 136 12.88 19.82 -39.88
N ARG A 137 12.00 20.32 -40.73
CA ARG A 137 12.31 20.49 -42.15
C ARG A 137 13.46 21.49 -42.20
N LEU A 138 14.69 20.99 -42.31
CA LEU A 138 15.75 21.76 -42.97
C LEU A 138 15.15 22.15 -44.32
N ALA A 139 15.10 23.44 -44.60
CA ALA A 139 14.18 24.06 -45.57
C ALA A 139 14.22 23.46 -46.99
N ASN A 140 15.21 22.62 -47.35
CA ASN A 140 15.46 22.22 -48.73
C ASN A 140 15.66 20.70 -49.00
N CYS A 141 15.43 19.74 -48.07
CA CYS A 141 15.52 18.30 -48.44
C CYS A 141 14.16 17.59 -48.54
N ARG A 142 13.96 16.85 -49.64
CA ARG A 142 12.76 16.02 -49.90
C ARG A 142 12.74 14.78 -49.00
N ILE A 143 11.55 14.21 -48.77
CA ILE A 143 11.30 13.07 -47.86
C ILE A 143 12.12 11.80 -48.21
N SER A 144 12.56 11.67 -49.47
CA SER A 144 13.42 10.59 -49.98
C SER A 144 14.93 10.85 -49.85
N CYS A 145 15.33 11.95 -49.20
CA CYS A 145 16.72 12.35 -49.00
C CYS A 145 17.41 11.43 -47.97
N ALA A 146 18.54 10.80 -48.35
CA ALA A 146 19.28 9.81 -47.56
C ALA A 146 19.92 10.35 -46.25
N CYS A 147 19.79 11.65 -45.98
CA CYS A 147 20.32 12.32 -44.79
C CYS A 147 19.71 11.81 -43.46
N THR A 148 18.55 11.15 -43.50
CA THR A 148 17.90 10.59 -42.29
C THR A 148 18.60 9.34 -41.73
N LYS A 149 19.54 8.73 -42.47
CA LYS A 149 20.29 7.55 -42.02
C LYS A 149 21.69 7.83 -41.48
N LEU A 150 22.09 9.10 -41.38
CA LEU A 150 23.30 9.46 -40.64
C LEU A 150 23.02 9.34 -39.14
N LYS A 151 23.16 8.11 -38.62
CA LYS A 151 23.39 7.88 -37.19
C LYS A 151 24.61 8.72 -36.80
N THR A 152 24.42 9.64 -35.87
CA THR A 152 25.47 10.40 -35.22
C THR A 152 26.41 9.42 -34.49
N SER A 153 27.49 9.01 -35.14
CA SER A 153 28.66 8.47 -34.48
C SER A 153 29.48 9.65 -33.94
N TYR A 154 29.42 9.83 -32.61
CA TYR A 154 30.31 10.58 -31.71
C TYR A 154 30.80 11.98 -32.11
N ALA A 155 30.43 12.97 -31.28
CA ALA A 155 31.33 14.00 -30.75
C ALA A 155 30.80 14.43 -29.38
#